data_AF-A0A3D1IPP7-F1
#
_entry.id   AF-A0A3D1IPP7-F1
#
_cell.length_a   1.000
_cell.length_b   1.000
_cell.length_c   1.000
_cell.angle_alpha   90.00
_cell.angle_beta   90.00
_cell.angle_gamma   90.00
#
_symmetry.space_group_name_H-M   'P 1'
#
loop_
_entity.id
_entity.type
_entity.pdbx_description
1 polymer ?
#
loop_
_entity_poly.entity_id
_entity_poly.type
_entity_poly.pdbx_seq_one_letter_code
_entity_poly.pdbx_strand_id
1 'polypeptide(L)'
;KFLDAESTWDDRFTPLAKPLGTNIIQLPAGPTVGLLQEGKPWSQGGLQFRGYRLAKDGTPTLLYRYGKTDITDTLSPKGNGLRRRMEFSASEGKLWVRLAVANEFLSSERGAWIGDNKLTLIAPTASVRTLDGKAELIAPVELKATGNTVLEVQLSW
;
A
#
# COMPACT_ATOMS: atom_id res chain seq x y z
N LYS A 1 16.32 9.17 -20.41
CA LYS A 1 15.59 9.22 -21.71
C LYS A 1 14.13 9.50 -21.38
N PHE A 2 13.54 10.57 -21.92
CA PHE A 2 12.11 10.85 -21.76
C PHE A 2 11.29 10.01 -22.75
N LEU A 3 10.02 9.78 -22.43
CA LEU A 3 9.11 9.02 -23.27
C LEU A 3 8.81 9.85 -24.53
N ASP A 4 9.06 9.26 -25.70
CA ASP A 4 8.77 9.89 -26.99
C ASP A 4 7.35 9.52 -27.42
N ALA A 5 6.47 10.52 -27.41
CA ALA A 5 5.05 10.37 -27.73
C ALA A 5 4.72 10.76 -29.19
N GLU A 6 5.71 11.18 -29.99
CA GLU A 6 5.50 11.59 -31.38
C GLU A 6 4.84 10.48 -32.20
N SER A 7 5.30 9.25 -31.99
CA SER A 7 4.73 8.06 -32.63
C SER A 7 3.25 7.80 -32.33
N THR A 8 2.69 8.29 -31.22
CA THR A 8 1.24 8.21 -30.93
C THR A 8 0.41 9.33 -31.55
N TRP A 9 1.06 10.38 -32.07
CA TRP A 9 0.42 11.47 -32.81
C TRP A 9 0.19 11.10 -34.28
N ASP A 10 1.18 10.44 -34.90
CA ASP A 10 1.14 10.09 -36.33
C ASP A 10 0.36 8.80 -36.64
N ASP A 11 0.33 7.83 -35.71
CA ASP A 11 -0.40 6.58 -35.89
C ASP A 11 -1.08 6.14 -34.58
N ARG A 12 -2.33 5.65 -34.69
CA ARG A 12 -3.11 5.09 -33.57
C ARG A 12 -2.77 3.62 -33.29
N PHE A 13 -1.94 2.99 -34.12
CA PHE A 13 -1.48 1.61 -33.96
C PHE A 13 -0.08 1.47 -33.31
N THR A 14 0.45 2.55 -32.75
CA THR A 14 1.77 2.51 -32.10
C THR A 14 1.74 1.66 -30.82
N PRO A 15 2.64 0.68 -30.67
CA PRO A 15 2.70 -0.15 -29.47
C PRO A 15 3.01 0.70 -28.23
N LEU A 16 2.38 0.34 -27.11
CA LEU A 16 2.60 1.02 -25.84
C LEU A 16 4.10 1.07 -25.50
N ALA A 17 4.59 2.27 -25.20
CA ALA A 17 5.96 2.47 -24.77
C ALA A 17 6.25 1.63 -23.52
N LYS A 18 7.26 0.76 -23.60
CA LYS A 18 7.70 -0.02 -22.45
C LYS A 18 8.30 0.93 -21.41
N PRO A 19 7.92 0.82 -20.12
CA PRO A 19 8.54 1.60 -19.07
C PRO A 19 10.04 1.31 -19.05
N LEU A 20 10.85 2.37 -18.94
CA LEU A 20 12.33 2.26 -18.91
C LEU A 20 12.85 1.66 -17.60
N GLY A 21 12.02 1.58 -16.56
CA GLY A 21 12.37 0.96 -15.29
C GLY A 21 12.37 -0.56 -15.40
N THR A 22 13.46 -1.20 -14.97
CA THR A 22 13.60 -2.66 -14.90
C THR A 22 13.07 -3.26 -13.60
N ASN A 23 12.93 -2.45 -12.55
CA ASN A 23 12.41 -2.87 -11.26
C ASN A 23 10.89 -2.67 -11.19
N ILE A 24 10.14 -3.62 -11.72
CA ILE A 24 8.68 -3.64 -11.61
C ILE A 24 8.29 -4.22 -10.26
N ILE A 25 7.70 -3.40 -9.37
CA ILE A 25 7.06 -3.89 -8.15
C ILE A 25 5.61 -4.22 -8.50
N GLN A 26 5.28 -5.51 -8.54
CA GLN A 26 3.89 -5.95 -8.66
C GLN A 26 3.16 -5.70 -7.34
N LEU A 27 2.15 -4.82 -7.37
CA LEU A 27 1.26 -4.63 -6.24
C LEU A 27 0.22 -5.76 -6.23
N PRO A 28 -0.02 -6.39 -5.08
CA PRO A 28 -0.94 -7.51 -5.00
C PRO A 28 -2.40 -7.06 -5.20
N ALA A 29 -3.19 -7.92 -5.85
CA ALA A 29 -4.62 -7.70 -6.02
C ALA A 29 -5.38 -7.80 -4.68
N GLY A 30 -6.43 -6.99 -4.53
CA GLY A 30 -7.33 -7.00 -3.37
C GLY A 30 -7.32 -5.70 -2.55
N PRO A 31 -8.20 -5.59 -1.54
CA PRO A 31 -8.33 -4.37 -0.75
C PRO A 31 -7.10 -4.16 0.13
N THR A 32 -6.60 -2.92 0.16
CA THR A 32 -5.46 -2.54 1.01
C THR A 32 -5.87 -2.32 2.46
N VAL A 33 -7.14 -2.03 2.73
CA VAL A 33 -7.70 -1.79 4.06
C VAL A 33 -9.07 -2.44 4.17
N GLY A 34 -9.39 -3.02 5.32
CA GLY A 34 -10.70 -3.59 5.59
C GLY A 34 -10.78 -4.37 6.89
N LEU A 35 -11.93 -5.02 7.08
CA LEU A 35 -12.14 -5.98 8.16
C LEU A 35 -11.51 -7.32 7.79
N LEU A 36 -10.87 -7.95 8.78
CA LEU A 36 -10.21 -9.24 8.63
C LEU A 36 -10.92 -10.29 9.50
N GLN A 37 -11.26 -11.42 8.89
CA GLN A 37 -11.65 -12.64 9.60
C GLN A 37 -10.55 -13.68 9.41
N GLU A 38 -10.18 -14.35 10.50
CA GLU A 38 -9.16 -15.40 10.46
C GLU A 38 -9.58 -16.56 9.55
N GLY A 39 -8.62 -17.10 8.80
CA GLY A 39 -8.87 -18.19 7.85
C GLY A 39 -9.71 -17.85 6.61
N LYS A 40 -10.27 -16.63 6.50
CA LYS A 40 -11.11 -16.23 5.35
C LYS A 40 -10.50 -15.14 4.46
N PRO A 41 -10.79 -15.13 3.15
CA PRO A 41 -10.41 -14.02 2.28
C PRO A 41 -10.87 -12.66 2.79
N TRP A 42 -10.20 -11.61 2.33
CA TRP A 42 -10.63 -10.25 2.61
C TRP A 42 -12.06 -10.04 2.12
N SER A 43 -12.83 -9.28 2.90
CA SER A 43 -14.17 -8.86 2.49
C SER A 43 -14.08 -8.08 1.17
N GLN A 44 -14.94 -8.44 0.22
CA GLN A 44 -15.00 -7.77 -1.07
C GLN A 44 -15.72 -6.43 -0.92
N GLY A 45 -15.14 -5.37 -1.48
CA GLY A 45 -15.68 -4.02 -1.39
C GLY A 45 -15.39 -3.31 -0.06
N GLY A 46 -16.00 -2.14 0.13
CA GLY A 46 -15.89 -1.35 1.37
C GLY A 46 -14.85 -0.24 1.34
N LEU A 47 -13.68 -0.45 0.71
CA LEU A 47 -12.69 0.61 0.52
C LEU A 47 -12.99 1.42 -0.74
N GLN A 48 -13.42 2.67 -0.57
CA GLN A 48 -13.74 3.58 -1.66
C GLN A 48 -12.56 4.52 -1.90
N PHE A 49 -12.01 4.53 -3.12
CA PHE A 49 -11.07 5.57 -3.53
C PHE A 49 -11.81 6.89 -3.76
N ARG A 50 -11.32 7.97 -3.16
CA ARG A 50 -11.93 9.30 -3.15
C ARG A 50 -11.08 10.34 -3.92
N GLY A 51 -10.10 9.86 -4.69
CA GLY A 51 -9.14 10.70 -5.41
C GLY A 51 -7.84 10.88 -4.64
N TYR A 52 -7.04 11.86 -5.04
CA TYR A 52 -5.77 12.18 -4.41
C TYR A 52 -5.54 13.69 -4.39
N ARG A 53 -4.60 14.13 -3.56
CA ARG A 53 -4.09 15.51 -3.51
C ARG A 53 -2.58 15.47 -3.68
N LEU A 54 -2.03 16.55 -4.22
CA LEU A 54 -0.59 16.75 -4.28
C LEU A 54 -0.21 17.90 -3.36
N ALA A 55 0.82 17.69 -2.55
CA ALA A 55 1.50 18.77 -1.85
C ALA A 55 2.29 19.64 -2.85
N LYS A 56 2.77 20.80 -2.38
CA LYS A 56 3.55 21.74 -3.22
C LYS A 56 4.83 21.11 -3.80
N ASP A 57 5.41 20.16 -3.08
CA ASP A 57 6.60 19.40 -3.49
C ASP A 57 6.28 18.19 -4.39
N GLY A 58 5.00 18.02 -4.77
CA GLY A 58 4.53 16.90 -5.57
C GLY A 58 4.23 15.63 -4.79
N THR A 59 4.40 15.62 -3.46
CA THR A 59 4.10 14.44 -2.63
C THR A 59 2.61 14.07 -2.75
N PRO A 60 2.25 12.85 -3.19
CA PRO A 60 0.87 12.43 -3.30
C PRO A 60 0.30 11.97 -1.96
N THR A 61 -0.93 12.40 -1.68
CA THR A 61 -1.79 11.85 -0.64
C THR A 61 -3.04 11.26 -1.28
N LEU A 62 -3.16 9.94 -1.24
CA LEU A 62 -4.34 9.22 -1.70
C LEU A 62 -5.43 9.30 -0.63
N LEU A 63 -6.68 9.46 -1.07
CA LEU A 63 -7.84 9.60 -0.20
C LEU A 63 -8.71 8.36 -0.34
N TYR A 64 -9.07 7.75 0.78
CA TYR A 64 -10.00 6.63 0.81
C TYR A 64 -11.06 6.83 1.88
N ARG A 65 -12.14 6.07 1.76
CA ARG A 65 -13.16 5.91 2.80
C ARG A 65 -13.49 4.44 2.97
N TYR A 66 -13.52 3.98 4.22
CA TYR A 66 -14.03 2.66 4.57
C TYR A 66 -15.16 2.80 5.59
N GLY A 67 -16.40 2.58 5.16
CA GLY A 67 -17.57 2.87 5.98
C GLY A 67 -17.63 4.35 6.38
N LYS A 68 -17.47 4.63 7.68
CA LYS A 68 -17.39 5.99 8.23
C LYS A 68 -15.96 6.51 8.40
N THR A 69 -14.96 5.63 8.29
CA THR A 69 -13.56 5.98 8.48
C THR A 69 -13.00 6.69 7.25
N ASP A 70 -12.52 7.90 7.44
CA ASP A 70 -11.74 8.63 6.45
C ASP A 70 -10.26 8.23 6.58
N ILE A 71 -9.64 7.98 5.43
CA ILE A 71 -8.27 7.48 5.35
C ILE A 71 -7.48 8.35 4.39
N THR A 72 -6.36 8.88 4.84
CA THR A 72 -5.35 9.48 3.96
C THR A 72 -4.13 8.56 3.91
N ASP A 73 -3.50 8.45 2.75
CA ASP A 73 -2.30 7.65 2.55
C ASP A 73 -1.26 8.48 1.79
N THR A 74 -0.25 8.94 2.51
CA THR A 74 0.81 9.79 1.96
C THR A 74 2.05 8.97 1.67
N LEU A 75 2.54 9.05 0.44
CA LEU A 75 3.75 8.37 -0.01
C LEU A 75 4.84 9.41 -0.24
N SER A 76 5.83 9.46 0.66
CA SER A 76 6.96 10.40 0.57
C SER A 76 8.27 9.64 0.31
N PRO A 77 9.20 10.18 -0.50
CA PRO A 77 10.53 9.59 -0.68
C PRO A 77 11.27 9.42 0.65
N LYS A 78 11.99 8.31 0.81
CA LYS A 78 12.89 8.08 1.95
C LYS A 78 14.04 7.15 1.53
N GLY A 79 15.26 7.71 1.43
CA GLY A 79 16.43 6.93 1.02
C GLY A 79 16.25 6.31 -0.37
N ASN A 80 16.49 5.01 -0.50
CA ASN A 80 16.24 4.22 -1.71
C ASN A 80 14.77 3.74 -1.85
N GLY A 81 13.86 4.26 -1.04
CA GLY A 81 12.48 3.79 -1.02
C GLY A 81 11.45 4.85 -0.65
N LEU A 82 10.37 4.41 0.00
CA LEU A 82 9.23 5.24 0.37
C LEU A 82 8.92 5.14 1.86
N ARG A 83 8.53 6.26 2.46
CA ARG A 83 7.75 6.27 3.69
C ARG A 83 6.28 6.38 3.32
N ARG A 84 5.50 5.40 3.75
CA ARG A 84 4.04 5.39 3.68
C ARG A 84 3.48 5.80 5.03
N ARG A 85 2.67 6.85 5.06
CA ARG A 85 1.99 7.32 6.27
C ARG A 85 0.48 7.33 6.02
N MET A 86 -0.22 6.43 6.69
CA MET A 86 -1.67 6.35 6.64
C MET A 86 -2.28 6.95 7.91
N GLU A 87 -3.25 7.85 7.75
CA GLU A 87 -4.00 8.41 8.87
C GLU A 87 -5.46 8.02 8.75
N PHE A 88 -6.04 7.59 9.87
CA PHE A 88 -7.41 7.10 9.97
C PHE A 88 -8.17 8.00 10.95
N SER A 89 -9.31 8.52 10.52
CA SER A 89 -10.16 9.40 11.33
C SER A 89 -11.64 9.03 11.21
N ALA A 90 -12.46 9.60 12.09
CA ALA A 90 -13.92 9.53 12.05
C ALA A 90 -14.55 8.14 12.26
N SER A 91 -13.95 7.26 13.09
CA SER A 91 -14.59 6.00 13.52
C SER A 91 -13.91 5.39 14.74
N GLU A 92 -14.57 4.42 15.36
CA GLU A 92 -14.01 3.49 16.35
C GLU A 92 -13.93 2.06 15.79
N GLY A 93 -13.25 1.16 16.50
CA GLY A 93 -13.12 -0.25 16.14
C GLY A 93 -11.74 -0.60 15.57
N LYS A 94 -11.65 -1.74 14.87
CA LYS A 94 -10.38 -2.27 14.35
C LYS A 94 -10.44 -2.46 12.85
N LEU A 95 -9.48 -1.90 12.14
CA LEU A 95 -9.22 -2.20 10.73
C LEU A 95 -7.87 -2.90 10.59
N TRP A 96 -7.70 -3.59 9.47
CA TRP A 96 -6.44 -4.18 9.07
C TRP A 96 -5.98 -3.54 7.77
N VAL A 97 -4.67 -3.35 7.66
CA VAL A 97 -4.01 -2.86 6.45
C VAL A 97 -3.15 -3.98 5.89
N ARG A 98 -3.39 -4.35 4.64
CA ARG A 98 -2.48 -5.25 3.89
C ARG A 98 -1.31 -4.41 3.38
N LEU A 99 -0.13 -4.66 3.92
CA LEU A 99 1.09 -3.91 3.60
C LEU A 99 1.80 -4.47 2.38
N ALA A 100 1.88 -5.80 2.27
CA ALA A 100 2.54 -6.49 1.18
C ALA A 100 2.04 -7.94 1.05
N VAL A 101 2.32 -8.56 -0.09
CA VAL A 101 2.11 -10.00 -0.33
C VAL A 101 3.37 -10.56 -0.97
N ALA A 102 3.75 -11.77 -0.56
CA ALA A 102 4.93 -12.49 -0.99
C ALA A 102 4.64 -14.01 -0.95
N ASN A 103 5.55 -14.85 -1.44
CA ASN A 103 5.46 -16.28 -1.15
C ASN A 103 5.81 -16.55 0.32
N GLU A 104 6.78 -15.80 0.85
CA GLU A 104 7.21 -15.86 2.24
C GLU A 104 7.74 -14.49 2.69
N PHE A 105 7.74 -14.27 4.00
CA PHE A 105 8.43 -13.14 4.62
C PHE A 105 9.42 -13.64 5.65
N LEU A 106 10.67 -13.22 5.53
CA LEU A 106 11.65 -13.35 6.59
C LEU A 106 11.49 -12.16 7.54
N SER A 107 11.34 -12.43 8.84
CA SER A 107 11.40 -11.38 9.86
C SER A 107 12.84 -11.21 10.33
N SER A 108 13.33 -9.97 10.38
CA SER A 108 14.49 -9.63 11.19
C SER A 108 14.07 -9.06 12.54
N GLU A 109 15.04 -8.75 13.40
CA GLU A 109 14.78 -8.02 14.63
C GLU A 109 14.08 -6.66 14.34
N ARG A 110 13.26 -6.19 15.29
CA ARG A 110 12.58 -4.86 15.29
C ARG A 110 11.50 -4.65 14.23
N GLY A 111 10.85 -5.71 13.75
CA GLY A 111 9.68 -5.60 12.86
C GLY A 111 10.03 -5.17 11.44
N ALA A 112 11.24 -5.53 11.00
CA ALA A 112 11.60 -5.49 9.59
C ALA A 112 11.26 -6.84 8.93
N TRP A 113 10.64 -6.76 7.76
CA TRP A 113 10.08 -7.88 7.01
C TRP A 113 10.65 -7.84 5.59
N ILE A 114 11.23 -8.95 5.13
CA ILE A 114 11.81 -9.07 3.80
C ILE A 114 11.03 -10.12 3.04
N GLY A 115 10.36 -9.70 1.97
CA GLY A 115 9.69 -10.60 1.04
C GLY A 115 10.67 -11.24 0.06
N ASP A 116 10.31 -12.39 -0.50
CA ASP A 116 11.04 -13.04 -1.59
C ASP A 116 11.16 -12.18 -2.87
N ASN A 117 10.25 -11.20 -3.02
CA ASN A 117 10.31 -10.13 -4.02
C ASN A 117 11.35 -9.02 -3.72
N LYS A 118 12.19 -9.19 -2.69
CA LYS A 118 13.20 -8.25 -2.20
C LYS A 118 12.65 -6.93 -1.63
N LEU A 119 11.33 -6.78 -1.51
CA LEU A 119 10.74 -5.64 -0.83
C LEU A 119 10.97 -5.79 0.67
N THR A 120 11.65 -4.80 1.25
CA THR A 120 11.84 -4.70 2.69
C THR A 120 10.85 -3.71 3.27
N LEU A 121 10.14 -4.10 4.33
CA LEU A 121 9.20 -3.26 5.07
C LEU A 121 9.61 -3.14 6.53
N ILE A 122 9.66 -1.93 7.07
CA ILE A 122 9.76 -1.69 8.52
C ILE A 122 8.36 -1.37 9.02
N ALA A 123 7.73 -2.34 9.70
CA ALA A 123 6.39 -2.27 10.24
C ALA A 123 6.31 -3.05 11.57
N PRO A 124 6.61 -2.41 12.71
CA PRO A 124 6.71 -3.08 14.01
C PRO A 124 5.43 -3.74 14.51
N THR A 125 4.28 -3.23 14.09
CA THR A 125 2.96 -3.78 14.47
C THR A 125 2.44 -4.84 13.50
N ALA A 126 3.17 -5.11 12.42
CA ALA A 126 2.72 -6.05 11.41
C ALA A 126 2.95 -7.49 11.83
N SER A 127 2.17 -8.39 11.25
CA SER A 127 2.32 -9.83 11.36
C SER A 127 2.03 -10.49 10.02
N VAL A 128 2.53 -11.71 9.85
CA VAL A 128 2.28 -12.51 8.66
C VAL A 128 1.04 -13.35 8.88
N ARG A 129 0.19 -13.37 7.86
CA ARG A 129 -0.93 -14.31 7.75
C ARG A 129 -0.79 -15.09 6.45
N THR A 130 -1.04 -16.39 6.50
CA THR A 130 -1.09 -17.24 5.30
C THR A 130 -2.52 -17.45 4.84
N LEU A 131 -2.76 -17.29 3.54
CA LEU A 131 -4.03 -17.58 2.88
C LEU A 131 -3.74 -18.14 1.48
N ASP A 132 -4.36 -19.27 1.12
CA ASP A 132 -4.24 -19.91 -0.20
C ASP A 132 -2.78 -20.08 -0.69
N GLY A 133 -1.86 -20.41 0.23
CA GLY A 133 -0.44 -20.61 -0.07
C GLY A 133 0.36 -19.32 -0.33
N LYS A 134 -0.23 -18.14 -0.08
CA LYS A 134 0.47 -16.85 -0.11
C LYS A 134 0.61 -16.27 1.29
N ALA A 135 1.72 -15.58 1.52
CA ALA A 135 1.97 -14.83 2.74
C ALA A 135 1.54 -13.37 2.55
N GLU A 136 0.72 -12.87 3.47
CA GLU A 136 0.30 -11.48 3.54
C GLU A 136 0.90 -10.83 4.78
N LEU A 137 1.59 -9.71 4.59
CA LEU A 137 2.03 -8.87 5.70
C LEU A 137 0.90 -7.88 6.03
N ILE A 138 0.36 -7.99 7.23
CA ILE A 138 -0.82 -7.23 7.67
C ILE A 138 -0.52 -6.47 8.95
N ALA A 139 -1.06 -5.26 9.09
CA ALA A 139 -0.93 -4.46 10.31
C ALA A 139 -2.32 -4.09 10.86
N PRO A 140 -2.56 -4.25 12.17
CA PRO A 140 -3.79 -3.78 12.80
C PRO A 140 -3.74 -2.27 13.01
N VAL A 141 -4.91 -1.64 12.89
CA VAL A 141 -5.14 -0.23 13.19
C VAL A 141 -6.33 -0.15 14.15
N GLU A 142 -6.05 0.15 15.41
CA GLU A 142 -7.07 0.39 16.42
C GLU A 142 -7.55 1.85 16.30
N LEU A 143 -8.78 2.03 15.83
CA LEU A 143 -9.40 3.33 15.59
C LEU A 143 -9.93 3.91 16.90
N LYS A 144 -9.73 5.21 17.07
CA LYS A 144 -10.16 5.96 18.25
C LYS A 144 -11.41 6.76 17.93
N ALA A 145 -12.39 6.73 18.82
CA ALA A 145 -13.62 7.53 18.70
C ALA A 145 -13.34 9.04 18.51
N THR A 146 -12.23 9.53 19.06
CA THR A 146 -11.73 10.90 18.87
C THR A 146 -10.26 10.92 18.47
N GLY A 147 -9.90 11.83 17.56
CA GLY A 147 -8.54 11.98 17.04
C GLY A 147 -8.21 11.07 15.84
N ASN A 148 -6.94 11.08 15.43
CA ASN A 148 -6.43 10.29 14.33
C ASN A 148 -5.59 9.11 14.86
N THR A 149 -5.74 7.94 14.25
CA THR A 149 -4.77 6.84 14.38
C THR A 149 -3.84 6.88 13.18
N VAL A 150 -2.53 6.70 13.40
CA VAL A 150 -1.52 6.74 12.35
C VAL A 150 -0.83 5.39 12.24
N LEU A 151 -0.70 4.89 11.02
CA LEU A 151 0.16 3.77 10.66
C LEU A 151 1.28 4.29 9.75
N GLU A 152 2.53 4.13 10.18
CA GLU A 152 3.69 4.48 9.39
C GLU A 152 4.51 3.24 9.04
N VAL A 153 4.88 3.13 7.77
CA VAL A 153 5.64 2.01 7.23
C VAL A 153 6.75 2.55 6.32
N GLN A 154 7.94 2.01 6.45
CA GLN A 154 9.04 2.28 5.51
C GLN A 154 9.15 1.12 4.56
N LEU A 155 9.29 1.42 3.27
CA LEU A 155 9.46 0.46 2.19
C LEU A 155 10.80 0.77 1.51
N SER A 156 11.60 -0.25 1.26
CA SER A 156 12.84 -0.15 0.48
C SER A 156 13.01 -1.37 -0.43
N TRP A 157 13.75 -1.21 -1.52
CA TRP A 157 14.02 -2.23 -2.53
C TRP A 157 15.44 -2.08 -3.10
#